data_AF-A0A0G4LJK7-F1
#
_entry.id   AF-A0A0G4LJK7-F1
#
_cell.length_a   1.000
_cell.length_b   1.000
_cell.length_c   1.000
_cell.angle_alpha   90.00
_cell.angle_beta   90.00
_cell.angle_gamma   90.00
#
_symmetry.space_group_name_H-M   'P 1'
#
loop_
_entity.id
_entity.type
_entity.pdbx_description
1 polymer ?
#
loop_
_entity_poly.entity_id
_entity_poly.type
_entity_poly.pdbx_seq_one_letter_code
_entity_poly.pdbx_strand_id
1 'polypeptide(L)'
;ESPAFVRAISDDTGAVHTQDYDKQLNVTVAAGTTAYKMPTERFRGGFKYVTIVAYEAVTISDIVCHLGYSPSQQDPSKYDGYFWAPQDDTLVRAWYAGVFTAQTNIGPPFTSRFLPQVKDGWAYNASLGVEGPMMLDGAKRDRAVWPGDLGVAGTTAYLGLGAAGLESIYYAIET
;
A
#
# COMPACT_ATOMS: atom_id res chain seq x y z
N GLU A 1 -0.75 -16.12 10.08
CA GLU A 1 0.45 -15.34 10.44
C GLU A 1 1.00 -15.89 11.76
N SER A 2 2.30 -15.80 12.03
CA SER A 2 2.86 -16.32 13.28
C SER A 2 2.37 -15.47 14.47
N PRO A 3 1.95 -16.06 15.60
CA PRO A 3 1.59 -15.31 16.81
C PRO A 3 2.69 -14.36 17.31
N ALA A 4 3.95 -14.61 16.94
CA ALA A 4 5.08 -13.76 17.27
C ALA A 4 4.97 -12.33 16.68
N PHE A 5 4.18 -12.15 15.62
CA PHE A 5 3.95 -10.87 14.93
C PHE A 5 2.55 -10.29 15.16
N VAL A 6 1.83 -10.79 16.16
CA VAL A 6 0.53 -10.25 16.58
C VAL A 6 0.71 -9.62 17.96
N ARG A 7 1.34 -8.44 18.00
CA ARG A 7 1.64 -7.71 19.25
C ARG A 7 1.68 -6.21 19.03
N ALA A 8 1.60 -5.44 20.11
CA ALA A 8 1.53 -3.98 20.07
C ALA A 8 2.73 -3.27 19.42
N ILE A 9 3.85 -3.98 19.29
CA ILE A 9 5.08 -3.51 18.63
C ILE A 9 5.30 -4.20 17.28
N SER A 10 4.35 -4.98 16.73
CA SER A 10 4.68 -5.76 15.53
C SER A 10 4.72 -4.95 14.25
N ASP A 11 4.24 -3.71 14.28
CA ASP A 11 4.31 -2.84 13.12
C ASP A 11 5.63 -2.07 13.17
N ASP A 12 6.63 -2.62 12.49
CA ASP A 12 7.92 -1.98 12.31
C ASP A 12 8.29 -1.93 10.83
N THR A 13 8.41 -0.72 10.31
CA THR A 13 8.96 -0.44 8.98
C THR A 13 10.22 0.41 9.03
N GLY A 14 10.75 0.73 10.22
CA GLY A 14 12.00 1.48 10.40
C GLY A 14 13.27 0.61 10.36
N ALA A 15 13.12 -0.72 10.24
CA ALA A 15 14.21 -1.69 10.33
C ALA A 15 15.08 -1.52 11.58
N VAL A 16 14.46 -1.06 12.69
CA VAL A 16 15.15 -0.87 13.97
C VAL A 16 15.16 -2.17 14.76
N HIS A 17 16.25 -2.46 15.46
CA HIS A 17 16.40 -3.70 16.22
C HIS A 17 15.32 -3.92 17.28
N THR A 18 14.76 -2.83 17.81
CA THR A 18 13.68 -2.82 18.81
C THR A 18 12.33 -3.21 18.24
N GLN A 19 12.17 -3.17 16.92
CA GLN A 19 10.90 -3.38 16.22
C GLN A 19 9.79 -2.42 16.67
N ASP A 20 10.11 -1.21 17.13
CA ASP A 20 9.12 -0.34 17.78
C ASP A 20 8.99 1.02 17.10
N TYR A 21 9.36 1.11 15.81
CA TYR A 21 9.35 2.36 15.06
C TYR A 21 7.94 2.86 14.74
N ASP A 22 7.04 2.01 14.24
CA ASP A 22 5.67 2.46 13.94
C ASP A 22 4.68 2.14 15.06
N LYS A 23 4.82 0.97 15.71
CA LYS A 23 3.92 0.45 16.74
C LYS A 23 2.47 0.32 16.23
N GLN A 24 1.60 -0.25 17.07
CA GLN A 24 0.17 -0.19 16.81
C GLN A 24 -0.33 1.25 16.88
N LEU A 25 -1.36 1.57 16.08
CA LEU A 25 -2.07 2.83 16.21
C LEU A 25 -3.11 2.73 17.34
N ASN A 26 -2.91 3.52 18.39
CA ASN A 26 -3.91 3.64 19.47
C ASN A 26 -5.01 4.63 19.08
N VAL A 27 -6.26 4.22 19.26
CA VAL A 27 -7.44 5.02 18.97
C VAL A 27 -8.37 5.00 20.16
N THR A 28 -8.81 6.18 20.58
CA THR A 28 -9.87 6.34 21.61
C THR A 28 -11.15 6.77 20.92
N VAL A 29 -12.24 6.10 21.24
CA VAL A 29 -13.58 6.43 20.72
C VAL A 29 -14.52 6.75 21.88
N ALA A 30 -15.57 7.53 21.61
CA ALA A 30 -16.59 7.84 22.61
C ALA A 30 -17.35 6.57 23.04
N ALA A 31 -17.86 6.56 24.27
CA ALA A 31 -18.72 5.48 24.76
C ALA A 31 -20.03 5.39 23.96
N GLY A 32 -20.58 4.18 23.86
CA GLY A 32 -21.77 3.89 23.07
C GLY A 32 -21.45 3.49 21.63
N THR A 33 -22.45 3.57 20.75
CA THR A 33 -22.28 3.25 19.33
C THR A 33 -21.58 4.40 18.61
N THR A 34 -20.43 4.13 18.01
CA THR A 34 -19.64 5.13 17.28
C THR A 34 -18.99 4.53 16.05
N ALA A 35 -18.72 5.37 15.05
CA ALA A 35 -18.01 4.99 13.84
C ALA A 35 -16.61 5.61 13.87
N TYR A 36 -15.60 4.80 13.57
CA TYR A 36 -14.22 5.26 13.42
C TYR A 36 -13.78 5.14 11.98
N LYS A 37 -13.28 6.25 11.42
CA LYS A 37 -12.60 6.29 10.12
C LYS A 37 -11.14 6.62 10.34
N MET A 38 -10.25 5.82 9.75
CA MET A 38 -8.82 6.11 9.76
C MET A 38 -8.58 7.48 9.12
N PRO A 39 -7.94 8.43 9.82
CA PRO A 39 -7.64 9.73 9.23
C PRO A 39 -6.54 9.57 8.16
N THR A 40 -6.59 10.40 7.12
CA THR A 40 -5.74 10.25 5.93
C THR A 40 -4.25 10.29 6.26
N GLU A 41 -3.85 11.12 7.24
CA GLU A 41 -2.47 11.22 7.69
C GLU A 41 -1.96 9.95 8.41
N ARG A 42 -2.88 9.09 8.86
CA ARG A 42 -2.62 7.76 9.41
C ARG A 42 -2.95 6.66 8.41
N PHE A 43 -3.00 6.95 7.12
CA PHE A 43 -3.04 5.91 6.10
C PHE A 43 -1.93 4.88 6.35
N ARG A 44 -2.22 3.60 6.15
CA ARG A 44 -1.23 2.54 6.18
C ARG A 44 -1.14 1.95 4.79
N GLY A 45 0.10 1.76 4.33
CA GLY A 45 0.39 1.08 3.08
C GLY A 45 -0.17 -0.35 3.02
N GLY A 46 0.21 -1.10 2.00
CA GLY A 46 -0.30 -2.44 1.73
C GLY A 46 -0.22 -3.40 2.91
N PHE A 47 -1.32 -4.07 3.20
CA PHE A 47 -1.44 -5.16 4.16
C PHE A 47 -2.41 -6.23 3.64
N LYS A 48 -2.28 -7.45 4.17
CA LYS A 48 -3.23 -8.56 3.91
C LYS A 48 -4.07 -8.91 5.14
N TYR A 49 -3.53 -8.68 6.33
CA TYR A 49 -4.16 -8.98 7.60
C TYR A 49 -4.18 -7.72 8.46
N VAL A 50 -5.28 -7.50 9.19
CA VAL A 50 -5.42 -6.43 10.19
C VAL A 50 -5.68 -7.08 11.54
N THR A 51 -4.91 -6.69 12.54
CA THR A 51 -5.14 -7.08 13.93
C THR A 51 -5.79 -5.92 14.66
N ILE A 52 -6.91 -6.19 15.33
CA ILE A 52 -7.57 -5.22 16.22
C ILE A 52 -7.42 -5.71 17.65
N VAL A 53 -6.87 -4.87 18.52
CA VAL A 53 -6.73 -5.14 19.96
C VAL A 53 -7.69 -4.23 20.70
N ALA A 54 -8.66 -4.83 21.40
CA ALA A 54 -9.59 -4.11 22.26
C ALA A 54 -9.07 -4.11 23.70
N TYR A 55 -9.02 -2.93 24.32
CA TYR A 55 -8.65 -2.77 25.73
C TYR A 55 -9.84 -2.80 26.68
N GLU A 56 -11.05 -2.78 26.13
CA GLU A 56 -12.33 -2.85 26.84
C GLU A 56 -13.26 -3.80 26.10
N ALA A 57 -14.36 -4.20 26.75
CA ALA A 57 -15.39 -4.98 26.09
C ALA A 57 -16.08 -4.15 24.99
N VAL A 58 -15.88 -4.52 23.73
CA VAL A 58 -16.46 -3.85 22.56
C VAL A 58 -17.11 -4.85 21.63
N THR A 59 -18.09 -4.39 20.87
CA THR A 59 -18.62 -5.10 19.69
C THR A 59 -18.18 -4.34 18.46
N ILE A 60 -17.59 -5.04 17.48
CA ILE A 60 -17.10 -4.45 16.23
C ILE A 60 -17.97 -5.01 15.10
N SER A 61 -18.52 -4.11 14.28
CA SER A 61 -19.28 -4.45 13.08
C SER A 61 -18.82 -3.57 11.90
N ASP A 62 -19.26 -3.90 10.69
CA ASP A 62 -19.14 -3.05 9.51
C ASP A 62 -17.70 -2.62 9.15
N ILE A 63 -16.76 -3.57 9.25
CA ILE A 63 -15.35 -3.33 8.91
C ILE A 63 -15.23 -3.18 7.39
N VAL A 64 -14.84 -1.99 6.94
CA VAL A 64 -14.60 -1.68 5.52
C VAL A 64 -13.14 -1.29 5.32
N CYS A 65 -12.53 -1.88 4.29
CA CYS A 65 -11.21 -1.48 3.78
C CYS A 65 -11.39 -0.88 2.38
N HIS A 66 -11.06 0.40 2.22
CA HIS A 66 -11.04 1.04 0.90
C HIS A 66 -9.71 0.74 0.18
N LEU A 67 -9.77 0.50 -1.12
CA LEU A 67 -8.56 0.39 -1.95
C LEU A 67 -7.89 1.76 -2.05
N GLY A 68 -6.59 1.81 -1.76
CA GLY A 68 -5.79 3.03 -1.77
C GLY A 68 -4.71 3.07 -2.85
N TYR A 69 -4.81 2.20 -3.87
CA TYR A 69 -3.85 2.09 -4.97
C TYR A 69 -4.53 2.35 -6.32
N SER A 70 -3.73 2.68 -7.34
CA SER A 70 -4.13 2.95 -8.71
C SER A 70 -5.36 3.85 -8.84
N PRO A 71 -5.33 5.07 -8.27
CA PRO A 71 -6.53 5.91 -8.11
C PRO A 71 -7.15 6.37 -9.44
N SER A 72 -6.41 6.31 -10.55
CA SER A 72 -6.91 6.65 -11.88
C SER A 72 -7.71 5.52 -12.55
N GLN A 73 -7.64 4.28 -12.04
CA GLN A 73 -8.45 3.17 -12.55
C GLN A 73 -9.84 3.20 -11.91
N GLN A 74 -10.89 3.39 -12.72
CA GLN A 74 -12.28 3.32 -12.26
C GLN A 74 -12.65 1.94 -11.69
N ASP A 75 -12.11 0.88 -12.28
CA ASP A 75 -12.29 -0.49 -11.84
C ASP A 75 -10.92 -1.19 -11.81
N PRO A 76 -10.28 -1.31 -10.63
CA PRO A 76 -8.95 -1.89 -10.51
C PRO A 76 -8.93 -3.40 -10.80
N SER A 77 -10.09 -4.07 -10.95
CA SER A 77 -10.13 -5.48 -11.36
C SER A 77 -9.95 -5.67 -12.87
N LYS A 78 -10.05 -4.59 -13.66
CA LYS A 78 -9.91 -4.62 -15.11
C LYS A 78 -8.51 -4.22 -15.52
N TYR A 79 -7.81 -5.19 -16.09
CA TYR A 79 -6.49 -5.01 -16.69
C TYR A 79 -6.66 -4.82 -18.20
N ASP A 80 -5.93 -3.85 -18.76
CA ASP A 80 -5.89 -3.62 -20.21
C ASP A 80 -5.09 -4.72 -20.92
N GLY A 81 -4.07 -5.24 -20.24
CA GLY A 81 -3.24 -6.33 -20.70
C GLY A 81 -3.80 -7.71 -20.38
N TYR A 82 -3.45 -8.68 -21.21
CA TYR A 82 -3.78 -10.08 -21.01
C TYR A 82 -2.60 -10.97 -21.40
N PHE A 83 -2.41 -12.06 -20.64
CA PHE A 83 -1.42 -13.07 -20.95
C PHE A 83 -2.03 -14.46 -20.80
N TRP A 84 -1.70 -15.34 -21.74
CA TRP A 84 -2.13 -16.72 -21.74
C TRP A 84 -1.05 -17.63 -22.29
N ALA A 85 -0.68 -18.63 -21.52
CA ALA A 85 0.22 -19.69 -21.92
C ALA A 85 -0.56 -21.01 -21.84
N PRO A 86 -0.98 -21.58 -22.98
CA PRO A 86 -1.64 -22.88 -22.99
C PRO A 86 -0.79 -23.92 -22.28
N GLN A 87 -1.42 -24.70 -21.40
CA GLN A 87 -0.78 -25.80 -20.63
C GLN A 87 0.19 -25.34 -19.51
N ASP A 88 0.35 -24.04 -19.25
CA ASP A 88 1.17 -23.54 -18.15
C ASP A 88 0.40 -22.55 -17.26
N ASP A 89 -0.41 -23.10 -16.35
CA ASP A 89 -1.18 -22.32 -15.36
C ASP A 89 -0.26 -21.52 -14.41
N THR A 90 0.93 -22.06 -14.11
CA THR A 90 1.86 -21.39 -13.20
C THR A 90 2.37 -20.11 -13.81
N LEU A 91 2.74 -20.13 -15.10
CA LEU A 91 3.20 -18.94 -15.82
C LEU A 91 2.08 -17.91 -15.95
N VAL A 92 0.85 -18.34 -16.24
CA VAL A 92 -0.32 -17.44 -16.28
C VAL A 92 -0.52 -16.74 -14.93
N ARG A 93 -0.55 -17.51 -13.84
CA ARG A 93 -0.73 -16.96 -12.49
C ARG A 93 0.43 -16.04 -12.07
N ALA A 94 1.66 -16.38 -12.44
CA ALA A 94 2.82 -15.53 -12.18
C ALA A 94 2.70 -14.18 -12.88
N TRP A 95 2.22 -14.15 -14.13
CA TRP A 95 2.00 -12.91 -14.86
C TRP A 95 0.96 -12.02 -14.18
N TYR A 96 -0.21 -12.56 -13.82
CA TYR A 96 -1.26 -11.80 -13.13
C TYR A 96 -0.83 -11.33 -11.74
N ALA A 97 -0.06 -12.15 -11.01
CA ALA A 97 0.51 -11.75 -9.73
C ALA A 97 1.53 -10.62 -9.89
N GLY A 98 2.33 -10.63 -10.95
CA GLY A 98 3.26 -9.55 -11.28
C GLY A 98 2.54 -8.24 -11.58
N VAL A 99 1.50 -8.28 -12.43
CA VAL A 99 0.69 -7.09 -12.74
C VAL A 99 -0.02 -6.57 -11.49
N PHE A 100 -0.60 -7.45 -10.68
CA PHE A 100 -1.22 -7.05 -9.41
C PHE A 100 -0.21 -6.40 -8.45
N THR A 101 1.00 -6.94 -8.37
CA THR A 101 2.08 -6.36 -7.55
C THR A 101 2.39 -4.93 -8.01
N ALA A 102 2.60 -4.73 -9.32
CA ALA A 102 2.82 -3.40 -9.89
C ALA A 102 1.64 -2.46 -9.65
N GLN A 103 0.40 -2.93 -9.79
CA GLN A 103 -0.81 -2.14 -9.55
C GLN A 103 -0.89 -1.65 -8.10
N THR A 104 -0.63 -2.52 -7.12
CA THR A 104 -0.66 -2.14 -5.70
C THR A 104 0.40 -1.12 -5.30
N ASN A 105 1.46 -1.00 -6.11
CA ASN A 105 2.53 -0.02 -5.95
C ASN A 105 2.22 1.34 -6.60
N ILE A 106 1.11 1.49 -7.34
CA ILE A 106 0.69 2.80 -7.87
C ILE A 106 -0.02 3.56 -6.75
N GLY A 107 0.64 4.56 -6.17
CA GLY A 107 0.15 5.31 -5.01
C GLY A 107 -0.25 6.76 -5.33
N PRO A 108 -1.19 7.35 -4.56
CA PRO A 108 -1.46 8.80 -4.62
C PRO A 108 -0.26 9.64 -4.12
N PRO A 109 -0.10 10.89 -4.57
CA PRO A 109 1.11 11.70 -4.35
C PRO A 109 1.40 12.05 -2.88
N PHE A 110 0.39 12.08 -2.01
CA PHE A 110 0.54 12.46 -0.59
C PHE A 110 0.42 11.25 0.35
N THR A 111 0.91 10.09 -0.08
CA THR A 111 0.80 8.83 0.68
C THR A 111 2.14 8.14 0.96
N SER A 112 3.25 8.89 0.86
CA SER A 112 4.61 8.37 1.05
C SER A 112 5.07 8.46 2.50
N ARG A 113 6.15 7.74 2.80
CA ARG A 113 6.91 7.92 4.04
C ARG A 113 7.90 9.08 3.89
N PHE A 114 8.20 9.71 5.03
CA PHE A 114 9.30 10.67 5.08
C PHE A 114 10.61 9.90 4.91
N LEU A 115 11.38 10.21 3.87
CA LEU A 115 12.70 9.62 3.62
C LEU A 115 13.83 10.65 3.79
N PRO A 116 14.96 10.30 4.46
CA PRO A 116 15.13 9.07 5.27
C PRO A 116 14.06 9.00 6.37
N GLN A 117 13.82 7.80 6.95
CA GLN A 117 12.75 7.55 7.92
C GLN A 117 12.93 8.42 9.17
N VAL A 118 12.44 9.66 9.13
CA VAL A 118 12.64 10.69 10.16
C VAL A 118 11.40 10.95 11.01
N LYS A 119 10.26 10.38 10.62
CA LYS A 119 9.01 10.45 11.40
C LYS A 119 8.57 9.05 11.77
N ASP A 120 8.41 8.83 13.06
CA ASP A 120 7.92 7.60 13.66
C ASP A 120 6.41 7.44 13.49
N GLY A 121 5.93 6.22 13.73
CA GLY A 121 4.51 5.91 13.67
C GLY A 121 3.92 5.84 12.27
N TRP A 122 2.59 5.92 12.23
CA TRP A 122 1.80 5.89 11.00
C TRP A 122 1.80 7.28 10.36
N ALA A 123 2.94 7.72 9.82
CA ALA A 123 3.13 9.02 9.18
C ALA A 123 3.36 8.87 7.66
N TYR A 124 2.33 8.40 6.96
CA TYR A 124 2.36 8.13 5.52
C TYR A 124 1.75 9.28 4.72
N ASN A 125 2.13 10.50 5.05
CA ASN A 125 1.63 11.72 4.42
C ASN A 125 2.76 12.61 3.88
N ALA A 126 3.93 12.02 3.61
CA ALA A 126 4.96 12.72 2.87
C ALA A 126 4.51 12.92 1.41
N SER A 127 4.94 14.03 0.83
CA SER A 127 4.75 14.34 -0.58
C SER A 127 5.77 13.57 -1.42
N LEU A 128 5.31 12.92 -2.48
CA LEU A 128 6.17 12.31 -3.50
C LEU A 128 6.49 13.28 -4.66
N GLY A 129 5.75 14.38 -4.74
CA GLY A 129 5.85 15.39 -5.79
C GLY A 129 4.64 16.32 -5.72
N VAL A 130 4.36 17.05 -6.79
CA VAL A 130 3.22 17.99 -6.86
C VAL A 130 1.94 17.34 -7.41
N GLU A 131 2.07 16.30 -8.23
CA GLU A 131 0.97 15.60 -8.92
C GLU A 131 1.17 14.08 -8.89
N GLY A 132 0.17 13.28 -9.26
CA GLY A 132 0.25 11.82 -9.28
C GLY A 132 -0.99 11.19 -9.95
N PRO A 133 -1.12 9.86 -9.96
CA PRO A 133 -0.43 8.86 -9.12
C PRO A 133 0.95 8.46 -9.60
N MET A 134 1.72 7.79 -8.74
CA MET A 134 3.11 7.39 -9.04
C MET A 134 3.36 5.92 -8.77
N MET A 135 4.24 5.32 -9.58
CA MET A 135 4.79 3.99 -9.31
C MET A 135 5.82 4.05 -8.18
N LEU A 136 5.61 3.24 -7.14
CA LEU A 136 6.46 3.15 -5.96
C LEU A 136 7.23 1.81 -5.92
N ASP A 137 8.26 1.75 -5.10
CA ASP A 137 9.02 0.53 -4.80
C ASP A 137 8.16 -0.58 -4.16
N GLY A 138 7.30 -0.20 -3.22
CA GLY A 138 6.53 -1.16 -2.45
C GLY A 138 5.28 -0.58 -1.82
N ALA A 139 4.17 -1.32 -1.90
CA ALA A 139 2.88 -0.92 -1.40
C ALA A 139 2.89 -0.68 0.12
N LYS A 140 3.61 -1.50 0.89
CA LYS A 140 3.76 -1.33 2.35
C LYS A 140 4.85 -0.30 2.70
N ARG A 141 6.06 -0.49 2.17
CA ARG A 141 7.30 0.24 2.48
C ARG A 141 8.25 0.10 1.28
N ASP A 142 9.06 1.11 0.94
CA ASP A 142 9.15 2.46 1.53
C ASP A 142 8.06 3.41 1.03
N ARG A 143 7.30 3.00 0.01
CA ARG A 143 6.32 3.82 -0.70
C ARG A 143 6.97 5.07 -1.29
N ALA A 144 8.10 4.86 -1.94
CA ALA A 144 8.89 5.89 -2.56
C ALA A 144 9.20 5.55 -4.02
N VAL A 145 9.52 6.57 -4.79
CA VAL A 145 10.01 6.39 -6.15
C VAL A 145 11.49 6.01 -6.09
N TRP A 146 11.82 4.83 -6.61
CA TRP A 146 13.20 4.37 -6.75
C TRP A 146 13.50 4.10 -8.23
N PRO A 147 14.50 4.76 -8.84
CA PRO A 147 14.77 4.63 -10.28
C PRO A 147 15.08 3.21 -10.74
N GLY A 148 15.72 2.41 -9.90
CA GLY A 148 16.00 0.99 -10.18
C GLY A 148 14.72 0.18 -10.32
N ASP A 149 13.78 0.37 -9.39
CA ASP A 149 12.47 -0.29 -9.36
C ASP A 149 11.61 0.16 -10.54
N LEU A 150 11.61 1.45 -10.88
CA LEU A 150 10.87 1.98 -12.05
C LEU A 150 11.25 1.26 -13.34
N GLY A 151 12.54 0.99 -13.56
CA GLY A 151 13.01 0.32 -14.77
C GLY A 151 12.46 -1.10 -14.96
N VAL A 152 12.11 -1.79 -13.87
CA VAL A 152 11.57 -3.16 -13.88
C VAL A 152 10.04 -3.13 -13.79
N ALA A 153 9.49 -2.43 -12.80
CA ALA A 153 8.07 -2.38 -12.52
C ALA A 153 7.29 -1.60 -13.58
N GLY A 154 7.88 -0.56 -14.18
CA GLY A 154 7.20 0.28 -15.16
C GLY A 154 6.78 -0.46 -16.43
N THR A 155 7.64 -1.34 -16.94
CA THR A 155 7.30 -2.19 -18.09
C THR A 155 6.15 -3.13 -17.74
N THR A 156 6.18 -3.72 -16.54
CA THR A 156 5.10 -4.61 -16.05
C THR A 156 3.78 -3.86 -15.92
N ALA A 157 3.82 -2.64 -15.36
CA ALA A 157 2.64 -1.79 -15.20
C ALA A 157 2.06 -1.37 -16.54
N TYR A 158 2.88 -0.95 -17.50
CA TYR A 158 2.42 -0.60 -18.84
C TYR A 158 1.77 -1.80 -19.55
N LEU A 159 2.45 -2.96 -19.55
CA LEU A 159 1.94 -4.16 -20.24
C LEU A 159 0.65 -4.70 -19.62
N GLY A 160 0.47 -4.57 -18.29
CA GLY A 160 -0.71 -5.08 -17.59
C GLY A 160 -1.85 -4.08 -17.47
N LEU A 161 -1.55 -2.80 -17.22
CA LEU A 161 -2.51 -1.76 -16.81
C LEU A 161 -2.69 -0.65 -17.85
N GLY A 162 -1.97 -0.73 -18.98
CA GLY A 162 -2.11 0.20 -20.10
C GLY A 162 -1.90 1.66 -19.69
N ALA A 163 -2.92 2.49 -19.91
CA ALA A 163 -2.84 3.94 -19.68
C ALA A 163 -2.54 4.29 -18.22
N ALA A 164 -3.13 3.59 -17.26
CA ALA A 164 -2.89 3.82 -15.83
C ALA A 164 -1.45 3.46 -15.43
N GLY A 165 -0.91 2.39 -16.02
CA GLY A 165 0.50 2.02 -15.83
C GLY A 165 1.44 3.10 -16.38
N LEU A 166 1.19 3.58 -17.60
CA LEU A 166 2.01 4.62 -18.22
C LEU A 166 1.96 5.96 -17.45
N GLU A 167 0.78 6.38 -17.03
CA GLU A 167 0.57 7.58 -16.21
C GLU A 167 1.39 7.52 -14.92
N SER A 168 1.36 6.37 -14.23
CA SER A 168 2.11 6.20 -12.97
C SER A 168 3.62 6.35 -13.13
N ILE A 169 4.16 6.01 -14.30
CA ILE A 169 5.58 6.16 -14.62
C ILE A 169 5.88 7.58 -15.05
N TYR A 170 5.02 8.21 -15.84
CA TYR A 170 5.15 9.62 -16.22
C TYR A 170 5.28 10.51 -14.97
N TYR A 171 4.40 10.37 -13.99
CA TYR A 171 4.50 11.18 -12.78
C TYR A 171 5.72 10.82 -11.92
N ALA A 172 6.13 9.56 -11.89
CA ALA A 172 7.30 9.14 -11.11
C ALA A 172 8.63 9.67 -11.66
N ILE A 173 8.73 10.01 -12.95
CA ILE A 173 9.95 10.59 -13.54
C ILE A 173 10.00 12.13 -13.44
N GLU A 174 8.88 12.77 -13.10
CA GLU A 174 8.76 14.24 -12.94
C GLU A 174 9.00 14.71 -11.49
N THR A 175 9.34 13.79 -10.56
CA THR A 175 9.54 14.08 -9.12
C THR A 175 10.93 14.57 -8.77
#